data_AF-A0A6M0K1D5-F1
#
_entry.id   AF-A0A6M0K1D5-F1
#
_cell.length_a   1.000
_cell.length_b   1.000
_cell.length_c   1.000
_cell.angle_alpha   90.00
_cell.angle_beta   90.00
_cell.angle_gamma   90.00
#
_symmetry.space_group_name_H-M   'P 1'
#
loop_
_entity.id
_entity.type
_entity.pdbx_description
1 polymer ?
#
loop_
_entity_poly.entity_id
_entity_poly.type
_entity_poly.pdbx_seq_one_letter_code
_entity_poly.pdbx_strand_id
1 'polypeptide(L)' 'MSTIVLDTHKFIRTLKDFGNPESQAGAIAEAFRAAHIEAELATKTDLREPEYRLVIKLGAMMMAAIAAVATLVELL' A
#
# COMPACT_ATOMS: atom_id res chain seq x y z
N MET A 1 -2.03 3.33 -12.52
CA MET A 1 -3.09 3.43 -11.49
C MET A 1 -4.05 2.26 -11.66
N SER A 2 -4.05 1.30 -10.73
CA SER A 2 -5.15 0.33 -10.66
C SER A 2 -6.30 1.01 -9.95
N THR A 3 -7.32 1.41 -10.69
CA THR A 3 -8.54 1.97 -10.10
C THR A 3 -9.30 0.85 -9.40
N ILE A 4 -9.43 0.94 -8.08
CA ILE A 4 -10.40 0.13 -7.36
C ILE A 4 -11.77 0.74 -7.68
N VAL A 5 -12.54 0.07 -8.52
CA VAL A 5 -13.88 0.53 -8.92
C VAL A 5 -14.87 0.12 -7.83
N LEU A 6 -15.48 1.10 -7.18
CA LEU A 6 -16.62 0.86 -6.30
C LEU A 6 -17.85 0.54 -7.17
N ASP A 7 -18.40 -0.65 -7.00
CA ASP A 7 -19.74 -0.97 -7.52
C ASP A 7 -20.80 -0.39 -6.56
N THR A 8 -21.18 0.86 -6.83
CA THR A 8 -22.16 1.61 -6.02
C THR A 8 -23.48 0.85 -5.87
N HIS A 9 -23.90 0.12 -6.90
CA HIS A 9 -25.16 -0.61 -6.89
C HIS A 9 -25.10 -1.84 -5.97
N LYS A 10 -24.04 -2.66 -6.09
CA LYS A 10 -23.81 -3.79 -5.19
C LYS A 10 -23.62 -3.33 -3.73
N PHE A 11 -22.95 -2.19 -3.53
CA PHE A 11 -22.72 -1.62 -2.21
C PHE A 11 -24.02 -1.17 -1.53
N ILE A 12 -24.86 -0.38 -2.24
CA ILE A 12 -26.18 0.04 -1.76
C ILE A 12 -27.06 -1.19 -1.46
N ARG A 13 -27.11 -2.16 -2.37
CA ARG A 13 -27.88 -3.40 -2.17
C ARG A 13 -27.45 -4.13 -0.90
N THR A 14 -26.15 -4.26 -0.68
CA THR A 14 -25.62 -4.91 0.53
C THR A 14 -26.09 -4.18 1.79
N LEU A 15 -26.02 -2.84 1.82
CA LEU A 15 -26.49 -2.05 2.96
C LEU A 15 -28.00 -2.26 3.24
N LYS A 16 -28.81 -2.34 2.18
CA LYS A 16 -30.25 -2.61 2.28
C LYS A 16 -30.55 -4.01 2.81
N ASP A 17 -29.78 -5.01 2.38
CA ASP A 17 -29.92 -6.38 2.86
C ASP A 17 -29.65 -6.48 4.38
N PHE A 18 -28.88 -5.53 4.95
CA PHE A 18 -28.66 -5.37 6.39
C PHE A 18 -29.64 -4.39 7.08
N GLY A 19 -30.72 -4.00 6.41
CA GLY A 19 -31.78 -3.17 6.99
C GLY A 19 -31.55 -1.66 6.91
N ASN A 20 -30.56 -1.17 6.16
CA ASN A 20 -30.42 0.27 5.91
C ASN A 20 -31.50 0.75 4.91
N PRO A 21 -32.26 1.81 5.23
CA PRO A 21 -33.15 2.45 4.26
C PRO A 21 -32.39 2.94 3.02
N GLU A 22 -33.06 2.98 1.87
CA GLU A 22 -32.47 3.40 0.58
C GLU A 22 -31.74 4.75 0.67
N SER A 23 -32.36 5.73 1.33
CA SER A 23 -31.79 7.07 1.50
C SER A 23 -30.48 7.05 2.28
N GLN A 24 -30.40 6.22 3.32
CA GLN A 24 -29.20 6.06 4.13
C GLN A 24 -28.12 5.26 3.39
N ALA A 25 -28.51 4.19 2.69
CA ALA A 25 -27.59 3.40 1.90
C ALA A 25 -26.94 4.23 0.77
N GLY A 26 -27.72 5.08 0.10
CA GLY A 26 -27.21 6.02 -0.90
C GLY A 26 -26.26 7.07 -0.29
N ALA A 27 -26.60 7.64 0.86
CA ALA A 27 -25.74 8.62 1.53
C ALA A 27 -24.39 8.01 1.97
N ILE A 28 -24.40 6.78 2.49
CA ILE A 28 -23.18 6.05 2.87
C ILE A 28 -22.34 5.73 1.63
N ALA A 29 -22.96 5.29 0.54
CA ALA A 29 -22.27 4.99 -0.71
C ALA A 29 -21.57 6.22 -1.30
N GLU A 30 -22.22 7.38 -1.25
CA GLU A 30 -21.64 8.62 -1.76
C GLU A 30 -20.50 9.13 -0.87
N ALA A 31 -20.66 9.08 0.46
CA ALA A 31 -19.58 9.44 1.39
C ALA A 31 -18.35 8.53 1.23
N PHE A 32 -18.57 7.22 1.06
CA PHE A 32 -17.49 6.25 0.82
C PHE A 32 -16.79 6.51 -0.53
N ARG A 33 -17.56 6.79 -1.58
CA ARG A 33 -17.02 7.14 -2.90
C ARG A 33 -16.16 8.41 -2.84
N ALA A 34 -16.64 9.45 -2.18
CA ALA A 34 -15.89 10.70 -2.00
C ALA A 34 -14.57 10.46 -1.28
N ALA A 35 -14.58 9.73 -0.16
CA ALA A 35 -13.36 9.39 0.58
C ALA A 35 -12.38 8.51 -0.22
N HIS A 36 -12.88 7.63 -1.08
CA HIS A 36 -12.04 6.75 -1.89
C HIS A 36 -11.42 7.44 -3.10
N ILE A 37 -12.07 8.47 -3.66
CA ILE A 37 -11.51 9.29 -4.76
C ILE A 37 -10.31 10.11 -4.26
N GLU A 38 -10.34 10.55 -3.00
CA GLU A 38 -9.25 11.33 -2.39
C GLU A 38 -8.09 10.46 -1.86
N ALA A 39 -8.27 9.14 -1.79
CA ALA A 39 -7.22 8.24 -1.31
C ALA A 39 -6.20 7.96 -2.42
N GLU A 40 -5.04 8.62 -2.37
CA GLU A 40 -3.85 8.19 -3.11
C GLU A 40 -3.30 6.89 -2.48
N LEU A 41 -3.83 5.75 -2.93
CA LEU A 41 -3.38 4.44 -2.48
C LEU A 41 -2.09 4.06 -3.21
N ALA A 42 -1.00 3.88 -2.44
CA ALA A 42 0.24 3.33 -2.98
C ALA A 42 0.00 1.91 -3.51
N THR A 43 0.36 1.68 -4.77
CA THR A 43 0.30 0.37 -5.41
C THR A 43 1.54 -0.45 -5.09
N LYS A 44 1.46 -1.77 -5.31
CA LYS A 44 2.65 -2.65 -5.20
C LYS A 44 3.81 -2.18 -6.08
N THR A 45 3.51 -1.53 -7.22
CA THR A 45 4.53 -0.98 -8.11
C THR A 45 5.26 0.19 -7.47
N ASP A 46 4.55 1.07 -6.76
CA ASP A 46 5.12 2.25 -6.09
C ASP A 46 6.08 1.84 -4.95
N LEU A 47 5.91 0.64 -4.40
CA LEU A 47 6.77 0.07 -3.37
C LEU A 47 8.01 -0.65 -3.91
N ARG A 48 8.06 -1.01 -5.20
CA ARG A 48 9.19 -1.78 -5.77
C ARG A 48 10.50 -1.01 -5.75
N GLU A 49 10.48 0.26 -6.14
CA GLU A 49 11.68 1.08 -6.15
C GLU A 49 12.29 1.28 -4.75
N PRO A 50 11.52 1.70 -3.72
CA PRO A 50 12.07 1.79 -2.36
C PRO A 50 12.51 0.44 -1.80
N GLU A 51 11.83 -0.66 -2.13
CA GLU A 51 12.24 -2.03 -1.77
C GLU A 51 13.63 -2.35 -2.33
N TYR A 52 13.85 -2.18 -3.64
CA TYR A 52 15.16 -2.42 -4.25
C TYR A 52 16.24 -1.52 -3.66
N ARG A 53 15.95 -0.24 -3.44
CA ARG A 53 16.90 0.70 -2.84
C ARG A 53 17.31 0.28 -1.43
N LEU A 54 16.36 -0.22 -0.62
CA LEU A 54 16.64 -0.73 0.71
C LEU A 54 17.50 -1.99 0.66
N VAL A 55 17.14 -2.95 -0.19
CA VAL A 55 17.90 -4.21 -0.35
C VAL A 55 19.33 -3.92 -0.81
N ILE A 56 19.52 -3.04 -1.79
CA ILE A 56 20.85 -2.67 -2.30
C ILE A 56 21.68 -1.97 -1.22
N LYS A 57 21.10 -0.98 -0.52
CA LYS A 57 21.80 -0.27 0.56
C LYS A 57 22.21 -1.20 1.69
N LEU A 58 21.31 -2.09 2.11
CA LEU A 58 21.58 -3.04 3.17
C LEU A 58 22.69 -4.02 2.75
N GLY A 59 22.60 -4.58 1.55
CA GLY A 59 23.65 -5.44 0.99
C GLY A 59 25.00 -4.73 0.92
N ALA A 60 25.05 -3.47 0.46
CA ALA A 60 26.27 -2.68 0.41
C ALA A 60 26.88 -2.45 1.79
N MET A 61 26.06 -2.10 2.81
CA MET A 61 26.54 -1.93 4.18
C MET A 61 27.10 -3.23 4.77
N MET A 62 26.44 -4.37 4.50
CA MET A 62 26.93 -5.67 4.94
C MET A 62 28.28 -6.02 4.30
N MET A 63 28.42 -5.82 2.99
CA MET A 63 29.68 -6.06 2.29
C MET A 63 30.80 -5.15 2.79
N ALA A 64 30.50 -3.87 3.06
CA ALA A 64 31.46 -2.93 3.64
C ALA A 64 31.91 -3.39 5.04
N ALA A 65 30.98 -3.83 5.88
CA ALA A 65 31.31 -4.33 7.22
C ALA A 65 32.16 -5.61 7.16
N ILE A 66 31.80 -6.56 6.28
CA ILE A 66 32.57 -7.80 6.08
C ILE A 66 33.99 -7.49 5.60
N ALA A 67 34.12 -6.61 4.60
CA ALA A 67 35.43 -6.22 4.08
C ALA A 67 36.30 -5.54 5.16
N ALA A 68 35.71 -4.64 5.97
CA ALA A 68 36.42 -4.00 7.06
C ALA A 68 36.90 -4.98 8.13
N VAL A 69 36.09 -5.99 8.47
CA VAL A 69 36.51 -7.04 9.41
C VAL A 69 37.60 -7.93 8.81
N ALA A 70 37.48 -8.31 7.53
CA ALA A 70 38.47 -9.13 6.85
C ALA A 70 39.84 -8.44 6.79
N THR A 71 39.88 -7.16 6.45
CA THR A 71 41.13 -6.38 6.43
C THR A 71 41.73 -6.19 7.82
N LEU A 72 40.92 -6.06 8.86
CA LEU A 72 41.41 -6.00 10.25
C LEU A 72 42.02 -7.32 10.71
N VAL A 73 41.44 -8.46 10.31
CA VAL A 73 41.96 -9.79 10.66
C VAL A 73 43.30 -10.08 10.00
N GLU A 74 43.48 -9.69 8.73
CA GLU A 74 44.77 -9.86 8.04
C GLU A 74 45.90 -8.97 8.60
N LEU A 75 45.55 -7.90 9.34
CA LEU A 75 46.51 -6.94 9.88
C LEU A 75 47.01 -7.30 11.31
N LEU A 76 46.34 -8.23 12.01
CA LEU A 76 46.68 -8.71 13.37
C LEU A 76 47.53 -9.98 13.32
#